data_AF-A0A7C7P234-F1
#
_entry.id   AF-A0A7C7P234-F1
#
_cell.length_a   1.000
_cell.length_b   1.000
_cell.length_c   1.000
_cell.angle_alpha   90.00
_cell.angle_beta   90.00
_cell.angle_gamma   90.00
#
_symmetry.space_group_name_H-M   'P 1'
#
loop_
_entity.id
_entity.type
_entity.pdbx_description
1 polymer ?
#
loop_
_entity_poly.entity_id
_entity_poly.type
_entity_poly.pdbx_seq_one_letter_code
_entity_poly.pdbx_strand_id
1 'polypeptide(L)'
;NWADLVVANGFFDRAGITLLSDVYQNTSYGPLKRALVKVDMEETFHLRHGEVWMRRLARAGGEAKEIVQRSVDWMFPMTIEWFGLPDDLKRHSGQLEYKLKGLSNDQLRQVWMSSTVPLCEGLGLDVPAHFDSETEGYVLDYPFPCEYDDAEKRWVFEDGETTWDAVFKRWKGRGPMNEIYVESIQRSRGDVKGWLEGKPQA
;
A
#
# COMPACT_ATOMS: atom_id res chain seq x y z
N ASN A 1 1.68 -10.22 12.16
CA ASN A 1 1.71 -11.71 12.19
C ASN A 1 2.07 -12.21 10.78
N TRP A 2 2.08 -13.52 10.50
CA TRP A 2 2.41 -14.02 9.15
C TRP A 2 1.39 -13.61 8.08
N ALA A 3 0.10 -13.60 8.41
CA ALA A 3 -0.96 -13.17 7.50
C ALA A 3 -0.80 -11.69 7.11
N ASP A 4 -0.51 -10.81 8.08
CA ASP A 4 -0.21 -9.40 7.81
C ASP A 4 0.94 -9.27 6.81
N LEU A 5 2.05 -10.02 7.00
CA LEU A 5 3.19 -9.95 6.09
C LEU A 5 2.79 -10.35 4.66
N VAL A 6 2.07 -11.46 4.48
CA VAL A 6 1.74 -11.93 3.13
C VAL A 6 0.65 -11.08 2.46
N VAL A 7 -0.27 -10.50 3.23
CA VAL A 7 -1.25 -9.52 2.71
C VAL A 7 -0.55 -8.20 2.37
N ALA A 8 0.41 -7.74 3.17
CA ALA A 8 1.24 -6.59 2.82
C ALA A 8 1.97 -6.81 1.49
N ASN A 9 2.58 -7.98 1.27
CA ASN A 9 3.17 -8.31 -0.04
C ASN A 9 2.11 -8.38 -1.16
N GLY A 10 0.89 -8.83 -0.84
CA GLY A 10 -0.20 -8.88 -1.81
C GLY A 10 -0.75 -7.51 -2.20
N PHE A 11 -0.78 -6.57 -1.26
CA PHE A 11 -1.45 -5.26 -1.38
C PHE A 11 -0.47 -4.10 -1.50
N PHE A 12 0.43 -3.94 -0.53
CA PHE A 12 1.38 -2.82 -0.46
C PHE A 12 2.45 -2.91 -1.54
N ASP A 13 3.06 -4.08 -1.76
CA ASP A 13 4.05 -4.23 -2.85
C ASP A 13 3.37 -4.05 -4.22
N ARG A 14 2.11 -4.50 -4.36
CA ARG A 14 1.29 -4.26 -5.56
C ARG A 14 0.99 -2.80 -5.78
N ALA A 15 0.70 -2.05 -4.72
CA ALA A 15 0.55 -0.59 -4.80
C ALA A 15 1.88 0.08 -5.18
N GLY A 16 2.99 -0.37 -4.58
CA GLY A 16 4.35 0.07 -4.92
C GLY A 16 4.64 -0.09 -6.41
N ILE A 17 4.41 -1.28 -6.97
CA ILE A 17 4.59 -1.55 -8.40
C ILE A 17 3.66 -0.69 -9.24
N THR A 18 2.38 -0.56 -8.86
CA THR A 18 1.43 0.28 -9.60
C THR A 18 1.95 1.73 -9.71
N LEU A 19 2.47 2.27 -8.61
CA LEU A 19 3.06 3.61 -8.56
C LEU A 19 4.36 3.69 -9.37
N LEU A 20 5.26 2.74 -9.17
CA LEU A 20 6.62 2.78 -9.72
C LEU A 20 6.66 2.43 -11.20
N SER A 21 5.83 1.49 -11.67
CA SER A 21 5.68 1.19 -13.09
C SER A 21 5.11 2.39 -13.85
N ASP A 22 4.13 3.13 -13.31
CA ASP A 22 3.64 4.37 -13.94
C ASP A 22 4.76 5.40 -14.10
N VAL A 23 5.53 5.62 -13.04
CA VAL A 23 6.70 6.50 -13.09
C VAL A 23 7.72 6.00 -14.12
N TYR A 24 8.06 4.71 -14.12
CA TYR A 24 9.01 4.15 -15.07
C TYR A 24 8.57 4.36 -16.52
N GLN A 25 7.30 4.12 -16.83
CA GLN A 25 6.79 4.29 -18.19
C GLN A 25 6.77 5.75 -18.63
N ASN A 26 6.35 6.65 -17.74
CA ASN A 26 5.98 8.02 -18.13
C ASN A 26 6.99 9.09 -17.74
N THR A 27 7.93 8.82 -16.82
CA THR A 27 8.76 9.87 -16.24
C THR A 27 9.68 10.54 -17.27
N SER A 28 9.74 11.87 -17.26
CA SER A 28 10.68 12.69 -18.03
C SER A 28 12.08 12.72 -17.42
N TYR A 29 12.23 12.31 -16.15
CA TYR A 29 13.50 12.39 -15.44
C TYR A 29 14.33 11.11 -15.62
N GLY A 30 15.28 11.15 -16.55
CA GLY A 30 16.10 10.01 -16.95
C GLY A 30 16.80 9.23 -15.81
N PRO A 31 17.41 9.89 -14.79
CA PRO A 31 18.00 9.18 -13.66
C PRO A 31 17.00 8.33 -12.87
N LEU A 32 15.79 8.83 -12.61
CA LEU A 32 14.75 8.08 -11.92
C LEU A 32 14.30 6.89 -12.78
N LYS A 33 14.06 7.09 -14.08
CA LYS A 33 13.70 6.00 -14.99
C LYS A 33 14.72 4.86 -14.98
N ARG A 34 16.02 5.17 -15.01
CA ARG A 34 17.09 4.16 -14.98
C ARG A 34 17.19 3.43 -13.65
N ALA A 35 16.92 4.10 -12.53
CA ALA A 35 16.90 3.46 -11.22
C ALA A 35 15.78 2.41 -11.12
N LEU A 36 14.62 2.69 -11.72
CA LEU A 36 13.44 1.82 -11.67
C LEU A 36 13.57 0.54 -12.52
N VAL A 37 14.48 0.48 -13.50
CA VAL A 37 14.72 -0.73 -14.30
C VAL A 37 15.07 -1.94 -13.42
N LYS A 38 15.85 -1.72 -12.35
CA LYS A 38 16.22 -2.80 -11.43
C LYS A 38 15.09 -3.16 -10.48
N VAL A 39 14.37 -2.16 -10.01
CA VAL A 39 13.25 -2.31 -9.07
C VAL A 39 12.13 -3.16 -9.70
N ASP A 40 11.77 -2.87 -10.96
CA ASP A 40 10.71 -3.58 -11.70
C ASP A 40 10.99 -5.10 -11.82
N MET A 41 12.26 -5.50 -11.98
CA MET A 41 12.65 -6.91 -12.07
C MET A 41 12.49 -7.66 -10.72
N GLU A 42 12.79 -7.00 -9.60
CA GLU A 42 12.75 -7.61 -8.27
C GLU A 42 11.32 -7.66 -7.71
N GLU A 43 10.53 -6.63 -7.98
CA GLU A 43 9.18 -6.47 -7.43
C GLU A 43 8.19 -7.55 -7.91
N THR A 44 8.40 -8.13 -9.10
CA THR A 44 7.60 -9.27 -9.59
C THR A 44 7.70 -10.50 -8.68
N PHE A 45 8.86 -10.72 -8.03
CA PHE A 45 9.04 -11.83 -7.08
C PHE A 45 8.19 -11.62 -5.82
N HIS A 46 8.18 -10.39 -5.31
CA HIS A 46 7.43 -10.01 -4.11
C HIS A 46 5.91 -10.17 -4.30
N LEU A 47 5.39 -9.72 -5.44
CA LEU A 47 3.99 -9.96 -5.81
C LEU A 47 3.63 -11.43 -5.81
N ARG A 48 4.46 -12.23 -6.50
CA ARG A 48 4.18 -13.66 -6.64
C ARG A 48 4.23 -14.35 -5.29
N HIS A 49 5.15 -13.96 -4.42
CA HIS A 49 5.23 -14.46 -3.05
C HIS A 49 3.95 -14.15 -2.27
N GLY A 50 3.48 -12.90 -2.29
CA GLY A 50 2.23 -12.48 -1.64
C GLY A 50 1.03 -13.31 -2.13
N GLU A 51 0.81 -13.36 -3.44
CA GLU A 51 -0.31 -14.11 -4.04
C GLU A 51 -0.29 -15.61 -3.70
N VAL A 52 0.89 -16.24 -3.77
CA VAL A 52 1.03 -17.68 -3.50
C VAL A 52 0.68 -18.00 -2.05
N TRP A 53 1.14 -17.17 -1.11
CA TRP A 53 0.86 -17.40 0.30
C TRP A 53 -0.57 -17.04 0.69
N MET A 54 -1.12 -15.92 0.20
CA MET A 54 -2.53 -15.60 0.38
C MET A 54 -3.41 -16.75 -0.12
N ARG A 55 -3.11 -17.28 -1.32
CA ARG A 55 -3.82 -18.43 -1.88
C ARG A 55 -3.70 -19.68 -1.03
N ARG A 56 -2.51 -19.97 -0.52
CA ARG A 56 -2.26 -21.15 0.32
C ARG A 56 -3.05 -21.08 1.62
N LEU A 57 -3.05 -19.92 2.29
CA LEU A 57 -3.77 -19.72 3.54
C LEU A 57 -5.28 -19.70 3.33
N ALA A 58 -5.77 -19.01 2.28
CA ALA A 58 -7.19 -19.00 1.94
C ALA A 58 -7.72 -20.42 1.63
N ARG A 59 -6.95 -21.23 0.90
CA ARG A 59 -7.30 -22.63 0.60
C ARG A 59 -7.23 -23.57 1.81
N ALA A 60 -6.39 -23.28 2.80
CA ALA A 60 -6.34 -24.06 4.02
C ALA A 60 -7.65 -23.96 4.83
N GLY A 61 -8.40 -22.87 4.66
CA GLY A 61 -9.70 -22.67 5.31
C GLY A 61 -9.59 -22.45 6.82
N GLY A 62 -10.75 -22.40 7.48
CA GLY A 62 -10.86 -22.19 8.93
C GLY A 62 -10.08 -20.95 9.41
N GLU A 63 -9.39 -21.09 10.54
CA GLU A 63 -8.63 -20.02 11.18
C GLU A 63 -7.57 -19.39 10.24
N ALA A 64 -6.95 -20.19 9.35
CA ALA A 64 -5.94 -19.69 8.42
C ALA A 64 -6.52 -18.74 7.37
N LYS A 65 -7.75 -18.97 6.93
CA LYS A 65 -8.47 -18.03 6.04
C LYS A 65 -8.95 -16.81 6.82
N GLU A 66 -9.49 -17.02 8.02
CA GLU A 66 -10.00 -15.93 8.87
C GLU A 66 -8.91 -14.92 9.24
N ILE A 67 -7.69 -15.37 9.55
CA ILE A 67 -6.58 -14.45 9.87
C ILE A 67 -6.11 -13.66 8.65
N VAL A 68 -6.22 -14.23 7.44
CA VAL A 68 -5.97 -13.49 6.19
C VAL A 68 -7.08 -12.48 5.97
N GLN A 69 -8.35 -12.86 6.15
CA GLN A 69 -9.48 -11.94 6.04
C GLN A 69 -9.32 -10.73 6.97
N ARG A 70 -9.03 -10.98 8.26
CA ARG A 70 -8.76 -9.91 9.22
C ARG A 70 -7.65 -8.98 8.76
N SER A 71 -6.61 -9.50 8.09
CA SER A 71 -5.52 -8.68 7.56
C SER A 71 -5.98 -7.86 6.35
N VAL A 72 -6.78 -8.45 5.46
CA VAL A 72 -7.40 -7.77 4.31
C VAL A 72 -8.29 -6.62 4.76
N ASP A 73 -9.12 -6.83 5.79
CA ASP A 73 -10.10 -5.86 6.29
C ASP A 73 -9.46 -4.51 6.66
N TRP A 74 -8.28 -4.53 7.29
CA TRP A 74 -7.60 -3.30 7.68
C TRP A 74 -6.59 -2.81 6.62
N MET A 75 -5.98 -3.70 5.84
CA MET A 75 -4.98 -3.32 4.85
C MET A 75 -5.58 -2.81 3.54
N PHE A 76 -6.77 -3.26 3.14
CA PHE A 76 -7.37 -2.82 1.87
C PHE A 76 -7.64 -1.31 1.87
N PRO A 77 -8.41 -0.72 2.82
CA PRO A 77 -8.64 0.73 2.83
C PRO A 77 -7.36 1.52 3.09
N MET A 78 -6.43 0.96 3.88
CA MET A 78 -5.11 1.56 4.07
C MET A 78 -4.33 1.68 2.76
N THR A 79 -4.40 0.68 1.90
CA THR A 79 -3.70 0.70 0.61
C THR A 79 -4.34 1.70 -0.35
N ILE A 80 -5.68 1.85 -0.32
CA ILE A 80 -6.40 2.88 -1.09
C ILE A 80 -5.86 4.29 -0.76
N GLU A 81 -5.54 4.55 0.50
CA GLU A 81 -4.95 5.82 0.94
C GLU A 81 -3.51 6.06 0.48
N TRP A 82 -2.74 5.00 0.17
CA TRP A 82 -1.34 5.16 -0.28
C TRP A 82 -1.22 5.93 -1.60
N PHE A 83 -2.27 5.93 -2.42
CA PHE A 83 -2.33 6.69 -3.66
C PHE A 83 -2.53 8.20 -3.43
N GLY A 84 -2.77 8.62 -2.18
CA GLY A 84 -2.82 10.02 -1.74
C GLY A 84 -4.23 10.62 -1.77
N LEU A 85 -4.33 11.91 -2.08
CA LEU A 85 -5.62 12.61 -2.22
C LEU A 85 -6.37 12.21 -3.50
N PRO A 86 -7.71 12.29 -3.52
CA PRO A 86 -8.51 12.38 -4.73
C PRO A 86 -8.03 13.50 -5.66
N ASP A 87 -8.23 13.34 -6.95
CA ASP A 87 -7.67 14.24 -7.97
C ASP A 87 -8.21 15.68 -7.86
N ASP A 88 -9.47 15.85 -7.45
CA ASP A 88 -10.13 17.15 -7.26
C ASP A 88 -9.58 17.95 -6.07
N LEU A 89 -8.97 17.27 -5.10
CA LEU A 89 -8.33 17.88 -3.93
C LEU A 89 -6.81 18.05 -4.08
N LYS A 90 -6.23 17.51 -5.15
CA LYS A 90 -4.77 17.47 -5.33
C LYS A 90 -4.21 18.83 -5.75
N ARG A 91 -3.29 19.37 -4.94
CA ARG A 91 -2.67 20.70 -5.18
C ARG A 91 -1.37 20.67 -6.01
N HIS A 92 -0.78 19.50 -6.24
CA HIS A 92 0.49 19.34 -6.97
C HIS A 92 0.28 18.83 -8.40
N SER A 93 -0.34 19.64 -9.25
CA SER A 93 -0.62 19.33 -10.66
C SER A 93 0.63 19.20 -11.53
N GLY A 94 1.75 19.85 -11.14
CA GLY A 94 3.01 19.83 -11.88
C GLY A 94 3.62 18.42 -12.07
N GLN A 95 3.20 17.43 -11.28
CA GLN A 95 3.66 16.04 -11.44
C GLN A 95 3.22 15.43 -12.78
N LEU A 96 2.03 15.77 -13.29
CA LEU A 96 1.56 15.29 -14.59
C LEU A 96 2.10 16.16 -15.72
N GLU A 97 2.10 17.48 -15.53
CA GLU A 97 2.61 18.45 -16.51
C GLU A 97 4.08 18.20 -16.85
N TYR A 98 4.93 18.05 -15.82
CA TYR A 98 6.34 17.73 -16.01
C TYR A 98 6.61 16.25 -16.28
N LYS A 99 5.55 15.43 -16.37
CA LYS A 99 5.64 13.98 -16.55
C LYS A 99 6.59 13.38 -15.52
N LEU A 100 6.41 13.68 -14.23
CA LEU A 100 7.08 12.94 -13.16
C LEU A 100 6.40 11.59 -12.94
N LYS A 101 5.10 11.53 -13.22
CA LYS A 101 4.25 10.33 -13.31
C LYS A 101 3.27 10.50 -14.48
N GLY A 102 2.62 9.42 -14.93
CA GLY A 102 1.72 9.46 -16.09
C GLY A 102 0.25 9.44 -15.72
N LEU A 103 -0.10 8.79 -14.62
CA LEU A 103 -1.48 8.61 -14.18
C LEU A 103 -1.80 9.50 -12.98
N SER A 104 -3.05 9.93 -12.90
CA SER A 104 -3.59 10.64 -11.74
C SER A 104 -3.67 9.73 -10.51
N ASN A 105 -4.02 10.27 -9.34
CA ASN A 105 -4.12 9.44 -8.14
C ASN A 105 -5.30 8.47 -8.23
N ASP A 106 -6.46 8.93 -8.71
CA ASP A 106 -7.63 8.07 -8.90
C ASP A 106 -7.41 7.00 -9.97
N GLN A 107 -6.74 7.35 -11.08
CA GLN A 107 -6.37 6.37 -12.10
C GLN A 107 -5.46 5.26 -11.54
N LEU A 108 -4.50 5.60 -10.68
CA LEU A 108 -3.63 4.62 -10.04
C LEU A 108 -4.41 3.73 -9.05
N ARG A 109 -5.37 4.29 -8.28
CA ARG A 109 -6.28 3.48 -7.45
C ARG A 109 -7.06 2.47 -8.29
N GLN A 110 -7.58 2.89 -9.45
CA GLN A 110 -8.33 2.01 -10.35
C GLN A 110 -7.45 0.88 -10.90
N VAL A 111 -6.21 1.17 -11.31
CA VAL A 111 -5.25 0.14 -11.75
C VAL A 111 -4.99 -0.88 -10.64
N TRP A 112 -4.77 -0.40 -9.40
CA TRP A 112 -4.53 -1.29 -8.27
C TRP A 112 -5.77 -2.14 -7.94
N MET A 113 -6.96 -1.55 -7.84
CA MET A 113 -8.21 -2.28 -7.58
C MET A 113 -8.50 -3.32 -8.66
N SER A 114 -8.26 -2.98 -9.93
CA SER A 114 -8.43 -3.89 -11.08
C SER A 114 -7.55 -5.14 -11.02
N SER A 115 -6.46 -5.11 -10.26
CA SER A 115 -5.60 -6.27 -10.03
C SER A 115 -5.81 -6.93 -8.66
N THR A 116 -6.37 -6.21 -7.69
CA THR A 116 -6.45 -6.65 -6.28
C THR A 116 -7.82 -7.22 -5.93
N VAL A 117 -8.90 -6.59 -6.39
CA VAL A 117 -10.28 -7.05 -6.09
C VAL A 117 -10.52 -8.44 -6.70
N PRO A 118 -10.22 -8.69 -8.00
CA PRO A 118 -10.38 -10.04 -8.57
C PRO A 118 -9.50 -11.10 -7.91
N LEU A 119 -8.31 -10.71 -7.41
CA LEU A 119 -7.46 -11.60 -6.63
C LEU A 119 -8.16 -12.02 -5.34
N CYS A 120 -8.73 -11.08 -4.59
CA CYS A 120 -9.43 -11.38 -3.33
C CYS A 120 -10.68 -12.24 -3.58
N GLU A 121 -11.50 -11.86 -4.56
CA GLU A 121 -12.70 -12.63 -4.96
C GLU A 121 -12.34 -14.07 -5.35
N GLY A 122 -11.29 -14.25 -6.16
CA GLY A 122 -10.80 -15.57 -6.57
C GLY A 122 -10.24 -16.42 -5.42
N LEU A 123 -9.92 -15.80 -4.28
CA LEU A 123 -9.53 -16.48 -3.03
C LEU A 123 -10.69 -16.62 -2.04
N GLY A 124 -11.87 -16.10 -2.38
CA GLY A 124 -13.03 -16.03 -1.51
C GLY A 124 -12.80 -15.15 -0.28
N LEU A 125 -12.01 -14.08 -0.44
CA LEU A 125 -11.79 -13.05 0.58
C LEU A 125 -12.67 -11.85 0.24
N ASP A 126 -13.30 -11.28 1.25
CA ASP A 126 -14.16 -10.13 1.12
C ASP A 126 -13.32 -8.84 1.11
N VAL A 127 -13.64 -7.91 0.22
CA VAL A 127 -13.08 -6.56 0.19
C VAL A 127 -14.22 -5.56 0.04
N PRO A 128 -14.13 -4.35 0.64
CA PRO A 128 -15.20 -3.37 0.58
C PRO A 128 -15.12 -2.55 -0.73
N ALA A 129 -15.14 -3.24 -1.86
CA ALA A 129 -15.20 -2.66 -3.20
C ALA A 129 -15.78 -3.67 -4.20
N HIS A 130 -16.49 -3.16 -5.21
CA HIS A 130 -17.03 -3.98 -6.30
C HIS A 130 -16.80 -3.31 -7.67
N PHE A 131 -16.82 -4.13 -8.72
CA PHE A 131 -16.81 -3.62 -10.10
C PHE A 131 -18.22 -3.15 -10.48
N ASP A 132 -18.34 -1.89 -10.88
CA ASP A 132 -19.55 -1.29 -11.41
C ASP A 132 -19.53 -1.32 -12.95
N SER A 133 -20.48 -2.03 -13.54
CA SER A 133 -20.61 -2.17 -14.99
C SER A 133 -21.08 -0.90 -15.70
N GLU A 134 -21.74 0.03 -15.01
CA GLU A 134 -22.20 1.29 -15.62
C GLU A 134 -21.05 2.27 -15.83
N THR A 135 -20.14 2.35 -14.86
CA THR A 135 -18.96 3.23 -14.90
C THR A 135 -17.70 2.53 -15.43
N GLU A 136 -17.76 1.22 -15.68
CA GLU A 136 -16.63 0.36 -16.06
C GLU A 136 -15.42 0.49 -15.11
N GLY A 137 -15.68 0.64 -13.81
CA GLY A 137 -14.67 0.89 -12.79
C GLY A 137 -14.99 0.26 -11.45
N TYR A 138 -14.04 0.31 -10.52
CA TYR A 138 -14.26 -0.15 -9.15
C TYR A 138 -14.78 0.97 -8.26
N VAL A 139 -15.81 0.67 -7.48
CA VAL A 139 -16.44 1.55 -6.50
C VAL A 139 -16.18 1.00 -5.10
N LEU A 140 -15.86 1.88 -4.16
CA LEU A 140 -15.69 1.51 -2.75
C LEU A 140 -17.05 1.40 -2.07
N ASP A 141 -17.23 0.37 -1.26
CA ASP A 141 -18.48 0.10 -0.53
C ASP A 141 -18.55 0.81 0.83
N TYR A 142 -17.69 1.80 1.03
CA TYR A 142 -17.55 2.53 2.29
C TYR A 142 -17.22 4.01 2.04
N PRO A 143 -17.48 4.88 3.03
CA PRO A 143 -17.13 6.29 2.96
C PRO A 143 -15.62 6.50 2.77
N PHE A 144 -15.22 7.34 1.81
CA PHE A 144 -13.81 7.63 1.56
C PHE A 144 -13.56 9.15 1.50
N PRO A 145 -12.79 9.72 2.45
CA PRO A 145 -12.03 9.05 3.51
C PRO A 145 -12.90 8.62 4.71
N CYS A 146 -12.41 7.67 5.50
CA CYS A 146 -13.01 7.26 6.78
C CYS A 146 -11.98 7.19 7.91
N GLU A 147 -12.48 7.12 9.14
CA GLU A 147 -11.65 7.06 10.34
C GLU A 147 -11.01 5.68 10.50
N TYR A 148 -9.79 5.65 11.05
CA TYR A 148 -9.09 4.43 11.41
C TYR A 148 -8.81 4.44 12.91
N ASP A 149 -9.32 3.43 13.61
CA ASP A 149 -9.03 3.20 15.02
C ASP A 149 -7.70 2.42 15.14
N ASP A 150 -6.66 3.12 15.56
CA ASP A 150 -5.33 2.55 15.78
C ASP A 150 -5.31 1.50 16.91
N ALA A 151 -6.16 1.63 17.93
CA ALA A 151 -6.19 0.74 19.08
C ALA A 151 -6.82 -0.61 18.72
N GLU A 152 -7.92 -0.57 17.96
CA GLU A 152 -8.65 -1.76 17.51
C GLU A 152 -8.16 -2.28 16.15
N LYS A 153 -7.25 -1.53 15.49
CA LYS A 153 -6.69 -1.85 14.17
C LYS A 153 -7.78 -2.05 13.12
N ARG A 154 -8.76 -1.13 13.08
CA ARG A 154 -10.00 -1.25 12.29
C ARG A 154 -10.41 0.08 11.66
N TRP A 155 -11.01 0.03 10.48
CA TRP A 155 -11.68 1.18 9.86
C TRP A 155 -13.12 1.33 10.35
N VAL A 156 -13.51 2.55 10.71
CA VAL A 156 -14.82 2.87 11.30
C VAL A 156 -15.76 3.36 10.20
N PHE A 157 -16.30 2.42 9.41
CA PHE A 157 -17.18 2.75 8.29
C PHE A 157 -18.55 3.30 8.73
N GLU A 158 -19.02 2.91 9.92
CA GLU A 158 -20.33 3.30 10.43
C GLU A 158 -20.46 4.79 10.76
N ASP A 159 -19.34 5.48 10.98
CA ASP A 159 -19.32 6.91 11.33
C ASP A 159 -19.42 7.82 10.11
N GLY A 160 -19.43 7.25 8.89
CA GLY A 160 -19.51 8.02 7.65
C GLY A 160 -18.18 8.59 7.18
N GLU A 161 -18.24 9.61 6.33
CA GLU A 161 -17.05 10.28 5.81
C GLU A 161 -16.38 11.14 6.89
N THR A 162 -15.06 11.01 7.01
CA THR A 162 -14.22 11.93 7.80
C THR A 162 -13.67 13.05 6.90
N THR A 163 -12.81 13.91 7.45
CA THR A 163 -12.16 14.98 6.69
C THR A 163 -10.73 14.61 6.29
N TRP A 164 -10.26 15.12 5.15
CA TRP A 164 -8.86 14.98 4.75
C TRP A 164 -7.88 15.64 5.73
N ASP A 165 -8.30 16.68 6.45
CA ASP A 165 -7.48 17.28 7.52
C ASP A 165 -7.26 16.31 8.68
N ALA A 166 -8.28 15.52 9.05
CA ALA A 166 -8.15 14.45 10.04
C ALA A 166 -7.22 13.34 9.53
N VAL A 167 -7.38 12.90 8.28
CA VAL A 167 -6.48 11.94 7.63
C VAL A 167 -5.03 12.42 7.64
N PHE A 168 -4.78 13.69 7.28
CA PHE A 168 -3.44 14.26 7.32
C PHE A 168 -2.85 14.31 8.73
N LYS A 169 -3.68 14.61 9.73
CA LYS A 169 -3.27 14.56 11.13
C LYS A 169 -2.83 13.14 11.50
N ARG A 170 -3.59 12.11 11.13
CA ARG A 170 -3.24 10.69 11.34
C ARG A 170 -1.92 10.33 10.65
N TRP A 171 -1.76 10.64 9.36
CA TRP A 171 -0.51 10.35 8.63
C TRP A 171 0.72 11.02 9.26
N LYS A 172 0.58 12.27 9.71
CA LYS A 172 1.66 12.99 10.41
C LYS A 172 1.97 12.42 11.80
N GLY A 173 1.04 11.66 12.39
CA GLY A 173 1.24 10.91 13.62
C GLY A 173 2.19 9.70 13.47
N ARG A 174 2.43 9.22 12.24
CA ARG A 174 3.41 8.16 11.88
C ARG A 174 3.22 6.79 12.53
N GLY A 175 2.16 6.61 13.31
CA GLY A 175 1.80 5.34 13.93
C GLY A 175 2.76 4.87 15.04
N PRO A 176 2.41 3.78 15.74
CA PRO A 176 3.08 3.35 16.97
C PRO A 176 4.50 2.81 16.75
N MET A 177 4.82 2.34 15.54
CA MET A 177 6.13 1.72 15.25
C MET A 177 7.20 2.73 14.79
N ASN A 178 6.86 4.01 14.61
CA ASN A 178 7.77 5.01 14.04
C ASN A 178 9.06 5.17 14.86
N GLU A 179 8.98 5.32 16.17
CA GLU A 179 10.16 5.51 17.03
C GLU A 179 11.09 4.29 16.94
N ILE A 180 10.54 3.08 17.04
CA ILE A 180 11.29 1.82 16.94
C ILE A 180 12.03 1.72 15.59
N TYR A 181 11.36 2.03 14.47
CA TYR A 181 11.99 1.95 13.16
C TYR A 181 13.08 3.02 12.95
N VAL A 182 12.81 4.25 13.39
CA VAL A 182 13.80 5.34 13.31
C VAL A 182 15.04 5.00 14.14
N GLU A 183 14.87 4.55 15.38
CA GLU A 183 15.97 4.16 16.25
C GLU A 183 16.76 2.97 15.70
N SER A 184 16.07 1.97 15.13
CA SER A 184 16.71 0.81 14.49
C SER A 184 17.66 1.23 13.36
N ILE A 185 17.21 2.14 12.48
CA ILE A 185 18.04 2.66 11.38
C ILE A 185 19.22 3.46 11.92
N GLN A 186 18.98 4.32 12.92
CA GLN A 186 20.05 5.14 13.53
C GLN A 186 21.11 4.29 14.21
N ARG A 187 20.71 3.25 14.95
CA ARG A 187 21.63 2.30 15.59
C ARG A 187 22.45 1.53 14.55
N SER A 188 21.79 0.94 13.55
CA SER A 188 22.46 0.20 12.47
C SER A 188 23.50 1.06 11.74
N ARG A 189 23.18 2.33 11.43
CA ARG A 189 24.13 3.28 10.85
C ARG A 189 25.32 3.56 11.78
N GLY A 190 25.06 3.69 13.09
CA GLY A 190 26.09 3.87 14.11
C GLY A 190 27.05 2.68 14.17
N ASP A 191 26.51 1.46 14.19
CA ASP A 191 27.28 0.21 14.27
C ASP A 191 28.16 0.02 13.03
N VAL A 192 27.60 0.20 11.82
CA VAL A 192 28.38 0.12 10.57
C VAL A 192 29.52 1.13 10.55
N LYS A 193 29.28 2.36 11.01
CA LYS A 193 30.33 3.38 11.10
C LYS A 193 31.39 2.99 12.13
N GLY A 194 30.99 2.45 13.28
CA GLY A 194 31.92 1.93 14.30
C GLY A 194 32.79 0.79 13.78
N TRP A 195 32.22 -0.15 13.01
CA TRP A 195 32.96 -1.24 12.38
C TRP A 195 33.98 -0.75 11.36
N LEU A 196 33.58 0.21 10.51
CA LEU A 196 34.49 0.82 9.53
C LEU A 196 35.61 1.64 10.19
N GLU A 197 35.36 2.19 11.38
CA GLU A 197 36.35 2.92 12.19
C GLU A 197 37.20 2.01 13.09
N GLY A 198 37.01 0.69 13.05
CA GLY A 198 37.81 -0.29 13.81
C GLY A 198 37.56 -0.27 15.32
N LYS A 199 36.40 0.24 15.78
CA LYS A 199 36.05 0.23 17.21
C LYS A 199 35.60 -1.18 17.62
N PRO A 200 36.13 -1.76 18.72
CA PRO A 200 35.70 -3.07 19.19
C PRO A 200 34.25 -3.01 19.69
N GLN A 201 33.51 -4.11 19.51
CA GLN A 201 32.16 -4.28 20.08
C GLN A 201 32.23 -4.21 21.61
N ALA A 202 31.27 -3.52 22.22
CA ALA A 202 30.98 -3.59 23.65
C ALA A 202 30.12 -4.81 23.96
#